data_AF-A0A6L6BXG0-F1
#
_entry.id   AF-A0A6L6BXG0-F1
#
_cell.length_a   1.000
_cell.length_b   1.000
_cell.length_c   1.000
_cell.angle_alpha   90.00
_cell.angle_beta   90.00
_cell.angle_gamma   90.00
#
_symmetry.space_group_name_H-M   'P 1'
#
loop_
_entity.id
_entity.type
_entity.pdbx_description
1 polymer ?
#
loop_
_entity_poly.entity_id
_entity_poly.type
_entity_poly.pdbx_seq_one_letter_code
_entity_poly.pdbx_strand_id
1 'polypeptide(L)'
;MPHRHHEHPSARVSARTWWIASLFSVGSLCFALGPLPPVAVWLGDRNDSLVFVFGAICFTCAASLSFLQVVGEGHGSGVVGSDVAGSGVVGSGVVGSGSAVRRWWQPESSDWWADGIQLIGTLAFNVTTVMAMAVGWSARQENVRVWAPDMIGSVCFLLSSFVALSAAAAAGRQLRAADTGWWIAVLNLCGSAAFGLAAIAALVIPASGGLAAPRMDNLGTSIGGFFFLVASLLLVTEAKEAGS
;
A
#
# COMPACT_ATOMS: atom_id res chain seq x y z
N MET A 1 20.49 -39.49 2.09
CA MET A 1 20.55 -38.13 1.51
C MET A 1 19.19 -37.47 1.72
N PRO A 2 19.07 -36.29 2.35
CA PRO A 2 17.77 -35.64 2.46
C PRO A 2 17.45 -34.95 1.13
N HIS A 3 16.29 -35.29 0.55
CA HIS A 3 15.72 -34.63 -0.62
C HIS A 3 15.43 -33.16 -0.27
N ARG A 4 16.23 -32.23 -0.80
CA ARG A 4 15.87 -30.81 -0.82
C ARG A 4 14.79 -30.64 -1.88
N HIS A 5 13.58 -30.28 -1.46
CA HIS A 5 12.55 -29.79 -2.36
C HIS A 5 13.07 -28.50 -3.01
N HIS A 6 13.47 -28.59 -4.28
CA HIS A 6 13.73 -27.44 -5.12
C HIS A 6 12.38 -26.83 -5.49
N GLU A 7 11.88 -25.94 -4.64
CA GLU A 7 10.79 -25.05 -5.04
C GLU A 7 11.27 -24.17 -6.19
N HIS A 8 10.53 -24.16 -7.30
CA HIS A 8 10.82 -23.29 -8.42
C HIS A 8 10.77 -21.81 -7.97
N PRO A 9 11.73 -20.96 -8.39
CA PRO A 9 11.75 -19.54 -8.04
C PRO A 9 10.43 -18.81 -8.31
N SER A 10 9.71 -19.20 -9.36
CA SER A 10 8.37 -18.67 -9.71
C SER A 10 7.31 -18.94 -8.64
N ALA A 11 7.32 -20.12 -8.01
CA ALA A 11 6.36 -20.48 -6.97
C ALA A 11 6.55 -19.64 -5.70
N ARG A 12 7.80 -19.26 -5.38
CA ARG A 12 8.12 -18.42 -4.22
C ARG A 12 7.71 -16.96 -4.40
N VAL A 13 7.85 -16.44 -5.62
CA VAL A 13 7.38 -15.08 -5.97
C VAL A 13 5.86 -15.05 -5.92
N SER A 14 5.16 -16.01 -6.53
CA SER A 14 3.69 -16.12 -6.46
C SER A 14 3.17 -16.18 -5.03
N ALA A 15 3.80 -16.98 -4.14
CA ALA A 15 3.41 -17.06 -2.73
C ALA A 15 3.59 -15.73 -1.98
N ARG A 16 4.67 -14.97 -2.27
CA ARG A 16 4.91 -13.67 -1.62
C ARG A 16 3.93 -12.61 -2.12
N THR A 17 3.72 -12.51 -3.42
CA THR A 17 2.73 -11.60 -4.02
C THR A 17 1.33 -11.88 -3.48
N TRP A 18 0.97 -13.16 -3.29
CA TRP A 18 -0.31 -13.54 -2.69
C TRP A 18 -0.47 -13.04 -1.25
N TRP A 19 0.57 -13.16 -0.41
CA TRP A 19 0.55 -12.63 0.97
C TRP A 19 0.49 -11.10 1.00
N ILE A 20 1.26 -10.42 0.13
CA ILE A 20 1.21 -8.96 -0.02
C ILE A 20 -0.22 -8.53 -0.35
N ALA A 21 -0.83 -9.13 -1.36
CA ALA A 21 -2.18 -8.82 -1.79
C ALA A 21 -3.21 -9.07 -0.70
N SER A 22 -3.13 -10.21 0.00
CA SER A 22 -4.04 -10.57 1.08
C SER A 22 -3.97 -9.59 2.25
N LEU A 23 -2.77 -9.18 2.65
CA LEU A 23 -2.56 -8.20 3.71
C LEU A 23 -3.11 -6.83 3.31
N PHE A 24 -2.88 -6.38 2.08
CA PHE A 24 -3.49 -5.15 1.57
C PHE A 24 -5.02 -5.25 1.54
N SER A 25 -5.59 -6.38 1.12
CA SER A 25 -7.05 -6.57 1.10
C SER A 25 -7.67 -6.54 2.50
N VAL A 26 -7.07 -7.24 3.47
CA VAL A 26 -7.55 -7.24 4.86
C VAL A 26 -7.44 -5.84 5.45
N GLY A 27 -6.30 -5.17 5.27
CA GLY A 27 -6.13 -3.79 5.72
C GLY A 27 -7.16 -2.85 5.10
N SER A 28 -7.33 -2.91 3.78
CA SER A 28 -8.28 -2.08 3.05
C SER A 28 -9.73 -2.30 3.49
N LEU A 29 -10.11 -3.54 3.80
CA LEU A 29 -11.44 -3.87 4.29
C LEU A 29 -11.74 -3.19 5.63
N CYS A 30 -10.76 -3.13 6.54
CA CYS A 30 -10.89 -2.40 7.80
C CYS A 30 -11.20 -0.91 7.57
N PHE A 31 -10.47 -0.25 6.67
CA PHE A 31 -10.68 1.17 6.38
C PHE A 31 -11.90 1.46 5.51
N ALA A 32 -12.31 0.52 4.64
CA ALA A 32 -13.48 0.68 3.80
C ALA A 32 -14.78 0.53 4.60
N LEU A 33 -14.81 -0.38 5.58
CA LEU A 33 -16.02 -0.74 6.32
C LEU A 33 -16.09 -0.16 7.72
N GLY A 34 -14.97 -0.05 8.44
CA GLY A 34 -14.92 0.45 9.82
C GLY A 34 -15.65 1.78 10.02
N PRO A 35 -15.35 2.84 9.23
CA PRO A 35 -15.96 4.15 9.40
C PRO A 35 -17.42 4.23 8.98
N LEU A 36 -17.99 3.17 8.39
CA LEU A 36 -19.40 3.16 8.02
C LEU A 36 -20.25 3.26 9.29
N PRO A 37 -21.25 4.17 9.35
CA PRO A 37 -22.00 4.41 10.58
C PRO A 37 -22.59 3.15 11.24
N PRO A 38 -23.17 2.19 10.50
CA PRO A 38 -23.68 0.96 11.11
C PRO A 38 -22.58 0.10 11.77
N VAL A 39 -21.39 0.09 11.19
CA VAL A 39 -20.25 -0.70 11.67
C VAL A 39 -19.62 -0.02 12.89
N ALA A 40 -19.36 1.29 12.80
CA ALA A 40 -18.80 2.07 13.90
C ALA A 40 -19.69 2.03 15.16
N VAL A 41 -21.02 2.17 14.98
CA VAL A 41 -21.99 2.05 16.10
C VAL A 41 -21.98 0.65 16.71
N TRP A 42 -21.84 -0.39 15.90
CA TRP A 42 -21.81 -1.78 16.38
C TRP A 42 -20.51 -2.12 17.11
N LEU A 43 -19.37 -1.66 16.60
CA LEU A 43 -18.05 -1.87 17.22
C LEU A 43 -17.92 -1.09 18.54
N GLY A 44 -18.42 0.15 18.56
CA GLY A 44 -18.18 1.11 19.63
C GLY A 44 -16.76 1.69 19.58
N ASP A 45 -16.57 2.88 20.14
CA ASP A 45 -15.39 3.75 19.96
C ASP A 45 -14.05 3.00 20.08
N ARG A 46 -13.87 2.21 21.15
CA ARG A 46 -12.60 1.51 21.38
C ARG A 46 -12.31 0.44 20.34
N ASN A 47 -13.30 -0.36 19.95
CA ASN A 47 -13.09 -1.45 19.01
C ASN A 47 -12.95 -0.92 17.59
N ASP A 48 -13.64 0.17 17.27
CA ASP A 48 -13.49 0.87 15.99
C ASP A 48 -12.05 1.35 15.79
N SER A 49 -11.45 2.01 16.79
CA SER A 49 -10.04 2.39 16.73
C SER A 49 -9.09 1.19 16.60
N LEU A 50 -9.40 0.06 17.24
CA LEU A 50 -8.60 -1.17 17.11
C LEU A 50 -8.67 -1.78 15.70
N VAL A 51 -9.82 -1.68 15.02
CA VAL A 51 -9.96 -2.11 13.63
C VAL A 51 -9.06 -1.30 12.71
N PHE A 52 -8.98 0.02 12.90
CA PHE A 52 -8.06 0.87 12.14
C PHE A 52 -6.59 0.57 12.44
N VAL A 53 -6.21 0.37 13.70
CA VAL A 53 -4.83 -0.04 14.06
C VAL A 53 -4.48 -1.38 13.42
N PHE A 54 -5.36 -2.37 13.52
CA PHE A 54 -5.15 -3.68 12.89
C PHE A 54 -4.98 -3.54 11.37
N GLY A 55 -5.85 -2.79 10.72
CA GLY A 55 -5.74 -2.55 9.27
C GLY A 55 -4.43 -1.88 8.89
N ALA A 56 -3.98 -0.89 9.67
CA ALA A 56 -2.73 -0.17 9.41
C ALA A 56 -1.50 -1.08 9.57
N ILE A 57 -1.52 -2.01 10.53
CA ILE A 57 -0.48 -3.02 10.68
C ILE A 57 -0.44 -3.94 9.45
N CYS A 58 -1.59 -4.39 8.95
CA CYS A 58 -1.66 -5.19 7.72
C CYS A 58 -1.04 -4.44 6.52
N PHE A 59 -1.36 -3.16 6.33
CA PHE A 59 -0.73 -2.32 5.30
C PHE A 59 0.79 -2.24 5.45
N THR A 60 1.29 -2.07 6.67
CA THR A 60 2.76 -1.99 6.92
C THR A 60 3.44 -3.32 6.66
N CYS A 61 2.82 -4.43 7.06
CA CYS A 61 3.34 -5.77 6.76
C CYS A 61 3.38 -6.02 5.24
N ALA A 62 2.33 -5.64 4.51
CA ALA A 62 2.29 -5.76 3.05
C ALA A 62 3.39 -4.92 2.39
N ALA A 63 3.48 -3.63 2.73
CA ALA A 63 4.51 -2.73 2.19
C ALA A 63 5.94 -3.18 2.55
N SER A 64 6.14 -3.74 3.74
CA SER A 64 7.43 -4.32 4.13
C SER A 64 7.78 -5.53 3.27
N LEU A 65 6.82 -6.41 2.98
CA LEU A 65 7.04 -7.58 2.12
C LEU A 65 7.32 -7.17 0.67
N SER A 66 6.60 -6.17 0.14
CA SER A 66 6.86 -5.59 -1.19
C SER A 66 8.29 -5.03 -1.27
N PHE A 67 8.67 -4.18 -0.32
CA PHE A 67 10.02 -3.61 -0.29
C PHE A 67 11.12 -4.69 -0.16
N LEU A 68 10.89 -5.72 0.65
CA LEU A 68 11.80 -6.87 0.77
C LEU A 68 11.88 -7.71 -0.51
N GLN A 69 10.84 -7.72 -1.34
CA GLN A 69 10.86 -8.34 -2.66
C GLN A 69 11.79 -7.59 -3.61
N VAL A 70 11.63 -6.26 -3.71
CA VAL A 70 12.50 -5.42 -4.53
C VAL A 70 13.97 -5.48 -4.08
N VAL A 71 14.21 -5.45 -2.76
CA VAL A 71 15.55 -5.60 -2.20
C VAL A 71 16.12 -6.99 -2.54
N GLY A 72 15.32 -8.05 -2.45
CA GLY A 72 15.75 -9.43 -2.67
C GLY A 72 16.19 -9.75 -4.11
N GLU A 73 15.64 -9.06 -5.10
CA GLU A 73 15.82 -9.38 -6.53
C GLU A 73 17.04 -8.71 -7.20
N GLY A 74 17.72 -7.79 -6.49
CA GLY A 74 19.03 -7.19 -6.82
C GLY A 74 19.41 -7.11 -8.30
N HIS A 75 19.20 -5.95 -8.95
CA HIS A 75 19.68 -5.59 -10.30
C HIS A 75 19.92 -6.75 -11.29
N GLY A 76 18.84 -7.39 -11.69
CA GLY A 76 18.89 -8.49 -12.66
C GLY A 76 17.54 -8.95 -13.18
N SER A 77 16.48 -8.13 -13.10
CA SER A 77 15.21 -8.26 -13.83
C SER A 77 14.28 -7.20 -13.25
N GLY A 78 14.09 -6.08 -13.95
CA GLY A 78 13.00 -5.18 -13.60
C GLY A 78 11.69 -5.87 -13.96
N VAL A 79 11.08 -6.56 -12.99
CA VAL A 79 9.75 -7.16 -13.12
C VAL A 79 9.10 -7.34 -11.74
N VAL A 80 8.40 -6.31 -11.28
CA VAL A 80 7.08 -6.52 -10.66
C VAL A 80 6.16 -5.45 -11.24
N GLY A 81 5.66 -5.74 -12.44
CA GLY A 81 4.77 -4.85 -13.20
C GLY A 81 4.96 -4.90 -14.73
N SER A 82 5.98 -5.58 -15.27
CA SER A 82 6.27 -5.46 -16.71
C SER A 82 6.70 -6.70 -17.50
N ASP A 83 6.67 -7.94 -16.99
CA ASP A 83 6.99 -9.13 -17.81
C ASP A 83 6.14 -10.37 -17.49
N VAL A 84 4.86 -10.36 -17.86
CA VAL A 84 4.19 -11.60 -18.31
C VAL A 84 3.28 -11.30 -19.51
N ALA A 85 3.88 -11.05 -20.68
CA ALA A 85 3.28 -11.34 -21.99
C ALA A 85 4.32 -11.22 -23.13
N GLY A 86 5.03 -12.32 -23.40
CA GLY A 86 5.47 -12.65 -24.76
C GLY A 86 6.81 -12.10 -25.28
N SER A 87 7.92 -12.75 -24.93
CA SER A 87 8.91 -13.20 -25.92
C SER A 87 9.99 -14.06 -25.28
N GLY A 88 10.17 -15.26 -25.81
CA GLY A 88 11.25 -16.14 -25.40
C GLY A 88 12.59 -15.60 -25.88
N VAL A 89 13.50 -15.33 -24.94
CA VAL A 89 14.94 -15.49 -25.12
C VAL A 89 15.50 -15.99 -23.80
N VAL A 90 16.15 -17.14 -23.85
CA VAL A 90 16.85 -17.80 -22.74
C VAL A 90 18.05 -16.94 -22.34
N GLY A 91 17.94 -16.22 -21.22
CA GLY A 91 19.05 -15.54 -20.55
C GLY A 91 19.52 -16.34 -19.34
N SER A 92 20.58 -17.12 -19.50
CA SER A 92 21.28 -17.75 -18.38
C SER A 92 21.95 -16.65 -17.54
N GLY A 93 21.35 -16.29 -16.42
CA GLY A 93 21.86 -15.27 -15.49
C GLY A 93 22.46 -15.92 -14.25
N VAL A 94 23.79 -15.89 -14.16
CA VAL A 94 24.60 -16.35 -13.02
C VAL A 94 24.16 -15.64 -11.74
N VAL A 95 23.88 -16.42 -10.68
CA VAL A 95 23.62 -15.90 -9.32
C VAL A 95 24.89 -15.21 -8.81
N GLY A 96 24.98 -13.91 -9.10
CA GLY A 96 26.10 -13.08 -8.70
C GLY A 96 26.06 -12.82 -7.20
N SER A 97 27.14 -13.19 -6.52
CA SER A 97 27.46 -12.78 -5.14
C SER A 97 27.65 -11.26 -5.06
N GLY A 98 26.57 -10.50 -5.18
CA GLY A 98 26.57 -9.05 -4.94
C GLY A 98 26.81 -8.75 -3.47
N SER A 99 27.59 -7.69 -3.18
CA SER A 99 27.77 -7.22 -1.81
C SER A 99 26.41 -6.91 -1.17
N ALA A 100 26.24 -7.21 0.11
CA ALA A 100 24.97 -6.97 0.82
C ALA A 100 24.49 -5.51 0.66
N VAL A 101 25.42 -4.55 0.54
CA VAL A 101 25.14 -3.13 0.31
C VAL A 101 24.36 -2.90 -0.99
N ARG A 102 24.75 -3.54 -2.10
CA ARG A 102 24.12 -3.36 -3.42
C ARG A 102 22.70 -3.96 -3.49
N ARG A 103 22.36 -4.84 -2.55
CA ARG A 103 21.03 -5.43 -2.40
C ARG A 103 20.05 -4.45 -1.75
N TRP A 104 20.49 -3.79 -0.68
CA TRP A 104 19.65 -2.85 0.10
C TRP A 104 19.60 -1.45 -0.50
N TRP A 105 20.60 -1.07 -1.30
CA TRP A 105 20.71 0.24 -1.92
C TRP A 105 20.57 0.13 -3.44
N GLN A 106 19.38 0.43 -3.96
CA GLN A 106 19.01 0.31 -5.38
C GLN A 106 18.35 1.62 -5.90
N PRO A 107 19.02 2.79 -5.80
CA PRO A 107 18.42 4.08 -6.14
C PRO A 107 18.05 4.25 -7.62
N GLU A 108 18.56 3.39 -8.50
CA GLU A 108 18.25 3.37 -9.93
C GLU A 108 16.94 2.64 -10.27
N SER A 109 16.35 1.91 -9.31
CA SER A 109 15.08 1.22 -9.48
C SER A 109 13.90 2.10 -9.07
N SER A 110 12.93 2.26 -9.99
CA SER A 110 11.65 2.93 -9.69
C SER A 110 10.86 2.18 -8.62
N ASP A 111 10.89 0.84 -8.63
CA ASP A 111 10.16 0.01 -7.67
C ASP A 111 10.73 0.17 -6.25
N TRP A 112 12.06 0.38 -6.13
CA TRP A 112 12.70 0.64 -4.83
C TRP A 112 12.21 1.95 -4.22
N TRP A 113 12.06 3.00 -5.05
CA TRP A 113 11.50 4.27 -4.61
C TRP A 113 10.01 4.17 -4.32
N ALA A 114 9.22 3.52 -5.18
CA ALA A 114 7.78 3.36 -4.97
C ALA A 114 7.49 2.62 -3.64
N ASP A 115 8.06 1.42 -3.47
CA ASP A 115 7.84 0.61 -2.27
C ASP A 115 8.46 1.22 -1.02
N GLY A 116 9.64 1.85 -1.14
CA GLY A 116 10.29 2.52 -0.01
C GLY A 116 9.49 3.72 0.50
N ILE A 117 9.00 4.57 -0.41
CA ILE A 117 8.15 5.72 -0.07
C ILE A 117 6.81 5.22 0.50
N GLN A 118 6.22 4.18 -0.10
CA GLN A 118 4.99 3.58 0.39
C GLN A 118 5.13 3.05 1.81
N LEU A 119 6.23 2.35 2.11
CA LEU A 119 6.51 1.85 3.45
C LEU A 119 6.59 2.99 4.48
N ILE A 120 7.29 4.09 4.16
CA ILE A 120 7.33 5.29 5.01
C ILE A 120 5.91 5.82 5.24
N GLY A 121 5.08 5.85 4.18
CA GLY A 121 3.68 6.27 4.27
C GLY A 121 2.87 5.39 5.23
N THR A 122 3.01 4.06 5.16
CA THR A 122 2.30 3.14 6.06
C THR A 122 2.70 3.30 7.52
N LEU A 123 3.97 3.63 7.80
CA LEU A 123 4.44 3.89 9.16
C LEU A 123 3.84 5.19 9.73
N ALA A 124 3.83 6.27 8.94
CA ALA A 124 3.18 7.52 9.33
C ALA A 124 1.68 7.32 9.58
N PHE A 125 1.03 6.51 8.75
CA PHE A 125 -0.38 6.16 8.90
C PHE A 125 -0.65 5.28 10.15
N ASN A 126 0.28 4.41 10.54
CA ASN A 126 0.19 3.69 11.82
C ASN A 126 0.27 4.63 13.02
N VAL A 127 1.09 5.68 12.93
CA VAL A 127 1.14 6.70 13.98
C VAL A 127 -0.22 7.37 14.11
N THR A 128 -0.90 7.73 13.00
CA THR A 128 -2.24 8.33 13.11
C THR A 128 -3.24 7.41 13.81
N THR A 129 -3.32 6.13 13.42
CA THR A 129 -4.33 5.21 13.98
C THR A 129 -4.10 4.90 15.44
N VAL A 130 -2.84 4.81 15.89
CA VAL A 130 -2.50 4.63 17.31
C VAL A 130 -2.80 5.91 18.10
N MET A 131 -2.46 7.08 17.57
CA MET A 131 -2.68 8.36 18.27
C MET A 131 -4.17 8.72 18.36
N ALA A 132 -4.97 8.30 17.38
CA ALA A 132 -6.43 8.45 17.36
C ALA A 132 -7.13 7.63 18.47
N MET A 133 -6.48 6.61 19.04
CA MET A 133 -7.03 5.87 20.18
C MET A 133 -7.07 6.70 21.48
N ALA A 134 -6.23 7.74 21.58
CA ALA A 134 -6.16 8.55 22.78
C ALA A 134 -7.27 9.61 22.79
N VAL A 135 -7.93 9.74 23.93
CA VAL A 135 -9.04 10.68 24.14
C VAL A 135 -8.57 11.94 24.87
N GLY A 136 -9.31 13.03 24.73
CA GLY A 136 -9.08 14.27 25.48
C GLY A 136 -7.97 15.16 24.92
N TRP A 137 -7.59 14.98 23.66
CA TRP A 137 -6.71 15.92 22.97
C TRP A 137 -7.37 17.29 22.80
N SER A 138 -6.57 18.37 22.92
CA SER A 138 -7.00 19.65 22.36
C SER A 138 -6.94 19.61 20.82
N ALA A 139 -7.72 20.45 20.14
CA ALA A 139 -7.73 20.48 18.67
C ALA A 139 -6.30 20.64 18.07
N ARG A 140 -5.44 21.46 18.69
CA ARG A 140 -4.05 21.61 18.25
C ARG A 140 -3.25 20.31 18.41
N GLN A 141 -3.48 19.56 19.48
CA GLN A 141 -2.80 18.31 19.73
C GLN A 141 -3.24 17.22 18.75
N GLU A 142 -4.54 17.16 18.45
CA GLU A 142 -5.10 16.27 17.44
C GLU A 142 -4.52 16.57 16.04
N ASN A 143 -4.48 17.85 15.65
CA ASN A 143 -3.85 18.29 14.40
C ASN A 143 -2.40 17.83 14.23
N VAL A 144 -1.60 17.87 15.30
CA VAL A 144 -0.18 17.50 15.22
C VAL A 144 0.04 15.99 15.36
N ARG A 145 -0.80 15.28 16.11
CA ARG A 145 -0.56 13.87 16.48
C ARG A 145 -1.34 12.87 15.65
N VAL A 146 -2.48 13.28 15.10
CA VAL A 146 -3.36 12.43 14.29
C VAL A 146 -3.27 12.92 12.85
N TRP A 147 -3.71 14.16 12.59
CA TRP A 147 -3.87 14.65 11.23
C TRP A 147 -2.55 14.91 10.48
N ALA A 148 -1.49 15.41 11.15
CA ALA A 148 -0.22 15.64 10.47
C ALA A 148 0.48 14.35 10.01
N PRO A 149 0.60 13.28 10.83
CA PRO A 149 1.07 11.98 10.36
C PRO A 149 0.21 11.39 9.24
N ASP A 150 -1.11 11.55 9.31
CA ASP A 150 -2.03 11.14 8.24
C ASP A 150 -1.71 11.84 6.91
N MET A 151 -1.46 13.16 6.95
CA MET A 151 -1.04 13.93 5.77
C MET A 151 0.30 13.48 5.21
N ILE A 152 1.28 13.19 6.06
CA ILE A 152 2.56 12.66 5.64
C ILE A 152 2.36 11.32 4.94
N GLY A 153 1.56 10.42 5.54
CA GLY A 153 1.20 9.13 4.95
C GLY A 153 0.58 9.26 3.57
N SER A 154 -0.45 10.10 3.44
CA SER A 154 -1.16 10.37 2.19
C SER A 154 -0.23 10.94 1.10
N VAL A 155 0.65 11.89 1.45
CA VAL A 155 1.64 12.44 0.50
C VAL A 155 2.63 11.37 0.04
N CYS A 156 3.13 10.53 0.95
CA CYS A 156 3.98 9.40 0.60
C CYS A 156 3.27 8.46 -0.37
N PHE A 157 2.01 8.07 -0.12
CA PHE A 157 1.29 7.18 -1.02
C PHE A 157 1.02 7.81 -2.41
N LEU A 158 0.75 9.12 -2.48
CA LEU A 158 0.65 9.85 -3.75
C LEU A 158 1.97 9.85 -4.52
N LEU A 159 3.10 10.09 -3.84
CA LEU A 159 4.43 10.08 -4.46
C LEU A 159 4.81 8.67 -4.92
N SER A 160 4.56 7.64 -4.11
CA SER A 160 4.74 6.23 -4.49
C SER A 160 3.95 5.89 -5.75
N SER A 161 2.64 6.21 -5.77
CA SER A 161 1.77 5.97 -6.92
C SER A 161 2.24 6.73 -8.15
N PHE A 162 2.72 7.97 -7.99
CA PHE A 162 3.27 8.76 -9.09
C PHE A 162 4.53 8.11 -9.68
N VAL A 163 5.45 7.61 -8.85
CA VAL A 163 6.64 6.88 -9.32
C VAL A 163 6.22 5.64 -10.11
N ALA A 164 5.31 4.82 -9.58
CA ALA A 164 4.80 3.63 -10.27
C ALA A 164 4.12 3.98 -11.62
N LEU A 165 3.28 5.00 -11.64
CA LEU A 165 2.63 5.48 -12.87
C LEU A 165 3.64 6.02 -13.89
N SER A 166 4.70 6.68 -13.44
CA SER A 166 5.75 7.22 -14.31
C SER A 166 6.57 6.10 -14.97
N ALA A 167 6.88 5.04 -14.22
CA ALA A 167 7.54 3.85 -14.73
C ALA A 167 6.65 3.13 -15.78
N ALA A 168 5.37 2.90 -15.46
CA ALA A 168 4.42 2.30 -16.39
C ALA A 168 4.14 3.20 -17.61
N ALA A 169 4.21 4.53 -17.46
CA ALA A 169 4.01 5.46 -18.57
C ALA A 169 5.11 5.37 -19.63
N ALA A 170 6.34 5.07 -19.22
CA ALA A 170 7.47 4.88 -20.13
C ALA A 170 7.29 3.68 -21.06
N ALA A 171 6.44 2.70 -20.69
CA ALA A 171 6.16 1.50 -21.48
C ALA A 171 5.18 1.73 -22.66
N GLY A 172 4.49 2.87 -22.77
CA GLY A 172 3.61 3.22 -23.90
C GLY A 172 2.11 2.96 -23.70
N ARG A 173 1.24 3.71 -24.42
CA ARG A 173 -0.21 3.83 -24.11
C ARG A 173 -1.04 2.56 -24.23
N GLN A 174 -0.73 1.70 -25.19
CA GLN A 174 -1.52 0.49 -25.47
C GLN A 174 -1.22 -0.63 -24.47
N LEU A 175 -0.01 -0.66 -23.94
CA LEU A 175 0.40 -1.57 -22.87
C LEU A 175 -0.20 -1.14 -21.52
N ARG A 176 -0.30 0.18 -21.25
CA ARG A 176 -0.87 0.73 -19.99
C ARG A 176 -2.32 0.31 -19.72
N ALA A 177 -3.20 0.38 -20.72
CA ALA A 177 -4.61 0.10 -20.48
C ALA A 177 -4.90 -1.39 -20.24
N ALA A 178 -4.01 -2.26 -20.74
CA ALA A 178 -4.07 -3.71 -20.56
C ALA A 178 -3.28 -4.18 -19.32
N ASP A 179 -2.42 -3.34 -18.77
CA ASP A 179 -1.57 -3.66 -17.62
C ASP A 179 -2.32 -3.49 -16.29
N THR A 180 -2.27 -4.55 -15.47
CA THR A 180 -2.86 -4.58 -14.13
C THR A 180 -2.11 -3.65 -13.18
N GLY A 181 -0.78 -3.57 -13.31
CA GLY A 181 0.06 -2.69 -12.49
C GLY A 181 -0.31 -1.21 -12.63
N TRP A 182 -0.58 -0.76 -13.87
CA TRP A 182 -1.10 0.58 -14.16
C TRP A 182 -2.40 0.87 -13.37
N TRP A 183 -3.38 -0.02 -13.41
CA TRP A 183 -4.66 0.19 -12.71
C TRP A 183 -4.52 0.13 -11.19
N ILE A 184 -3.67 -0.76 -10.67
CA ILE A 184 -3.33 -0.78 -9.23
C ILE A 184 -2.77 0.59 -8.81
N ALA A 185 -1.82 1.15 -9.55
CA ALA A 185 -1.24 2.44 -9.24
C ALA A 185 -2.25 3.61 -9.34
N VAL A 186 -3.16 3.58 -10.33
CA VAL A 186 -4.26 4.58 -10.42
C VAL A 186 -5.20 4.48 -9.23
N LEU A 187 -5.62 3.27 -8.84
CA LEU A 187 -6.51 3.06 -7.72
C LEU A 187 -5.85 3.48 -6.40
N ASN A 188 -4.57 3.14 -6.21
CA ASN A 188 -3.81 3.60 -5.05
C ASN A 188 -3.70 5.13 -5.00
N LEU A 189 -3.48 5.79 -6.14
CA LEU A 189 -3.48 7.25 -6.24
C LEU A 189 -4.83 7.85 -5.80
N CYS A 190 -5.94 7.31 -6.31
CA CYS A 190 -7.29 7.74 -5.95
C CYS A 190 -7.58 7.53 -4.46
N GLY A 191 -7.20 6.38 -3.91
CA GLY A 191 -7.37 6.06 -2.49
C GLY A 191 -6.58 7.02 -1.60
N SER A 192 -5.33 7.27 -1.95
CA SER A 192 -4.43 8.19 -1.25
C SER A 192 -4.93 9.63 -1.30
N ALA A 193 -5.50 10.06 -2.43
CA ALA A 193 -6.11 11.37 -2.55
C ALA A 193 -7.36 11.50 -1.65
N ALA A 194 -8.17 10.45 -1.53
CA ALA A 194 -9.34 10.47 -0.64
C ALA A 194 -8.94 10.60 0.84
N PHE A 195 -7.95 9.84 1.30
CA PHE A 195 -7.34 10.01 2.63
C PHE A 195 -6.74 11.41 2.81
N GLY A 196 -5.99 11.89 1.81
CA GLY A 196 -5.37 13.20 1.83
C GLY A 196 -6.40 14.34 1.96
N LEU A 197 -7.52 14.25 1.25
CA LEU A 197 -8.59 15.23 1.33
C LEU A 197 -9.35 15.14 2.67
N ALA A 198 -9.49 13.95 3.24
CA ALA A 198 -10.12 13.73 4.54
C ALA A 198 -9.38 14.50 5.65
N ALA A 199 -8.06 14.34 5.73
CA ALA A 199 -7.28 15.02 6.75
C ALA A 199 -7.04 16.52 6.45
N ILE A 200 -7.03 16.97 5.18
CA ILE A 200 -7.11 18.41 4.88
C ILE A 200 -8.43 18.98 5.42
N ALA A 201 -9.56 18.30 5.20
CA ALA A 201 -10.84 18.74 5.72
C ALA A 201 -10.83 18.83 7.25
N ALA A 202 -10.20 17.87 7.92
CA ALA A 202 -10.01 17.90 9.38
C ALA A 202 -9.14 19.08 9.87
N LEU A 203 -8.15 19.53 9.08
CA LEU A 203 -7.30 20.68 9.41
C LEU A 203 -7.98 22.03 9.15
N VAL A 204 -8.84 22.12 8.14
CA VAL A 204 -9.44 23.39 7.67
C VAL A 204 -10.77 23.69 8.36
N ILE A 205 -11.57 22.67 8.66
CA ILE A 205 -12.85 22.85 9.33
C ILE A 205 -12.57 23.06 10.82
N PRO A 206 -12.85 24.24 11.40
CA PRO A 206 -12.70 24.45 12.82
C PRO A 206 -13.49 23.37 13.56
N ALA A 207 -12.95 22.85 14.66
CA ALA A 207 -13.70 22.02 15.61
C ALA A 207 -14.79 22.88 16.28
N SER A 208 -15.76 23.35 15.50
CA SER A 208 -16.92 24.14 15.91
C SER A 208 -17.95 23.21 16.56
N GLY A 209 -17.51 22.32 17.46
CA GLY A 209 -18.35 21.39 18.23
C GLY A 209 -19.29 20.48 17.41
N GLY A 210 -19.17 20.47 16.07
CA GLY A 210 -20.10 19.83 15.16
C GLY A 210 -19.56 18.53 14.57
N LEU A 211 -20.47 17.65 14.15
CA LEU A 211 -20.15 16.34 13.58
C LEU A 211 -19.66 16.38 12.11
N ALA A 212 -19.44 17.57 11.53
CA ALA A 212 -19.10 17.70 10.12
C ALA A 212 -17.70 17.17 9.79
N ALA A 213 -16.69 17.52 10.61
CA ALA A 213 -15.32 17.03 10.41
C ALA A 213 -15.20 15.50 10.58
N PRO A 214 -15.73 14.87 11.64
CA PRO A 214 -15.72 13.40 11.77
C PRO A 214 -16.46 12.68 10.64
N ARG A 215 -17.56 13.25 10.12
CA ARG A 215 -18.29 12.64 8.99
C ARG A 215 -17.50 12.68 7.69
N MET A 216 -16.84 13.80 7.41
CA MET A 216 -16.02 13.94 6.21
C MET A 216 -14.78 13.06 6.29
N ASP A 217 -14.19 12.93 7.47
CA ASP A 217 -13.07 12.04 7.70
C ASP A 217 -13.46 10.57 7.48
N ASN A 218 -14.53 10.11 8.12
CA ASN A 218 -15.04 8.74 7.95
C ASN A 218 -15.41 8.44 6.48
N LEU A 219 -16.00 9.41 5.78
CA LEU A 219 -16.35 9.25 4.37
C LEU A 219 -15.11 9.15 3.49
N GLY A 220 -14.14 10.05 3.66
CA GLY A 220 -12.90 10.03 2.89
C GLY A 220 -12.09 8.78 3.16
N THR A 221 -12.02 8.34 4.41
CA THR A 221 -11.41 7.07 4.83
C THR A 221 -12.10 5.86 4.18
N SER A 222 -13.43 5.82 4.18
CA SER A 222 -14.19 4.71 3.57
C SER A 222 -13.97 4.64 2.06
N ILE A 223 -13.98 5.79 1.38
CA ILE A 223 -13.70 5.87 -0.07
C ILE A 223 -12.26 5.47 -0.37
N GLY A 224 -11.31 5.94 0.44
CA GLY A 224 -9.90 5.58 0.33
C GLY A 224 -9.67 4.08 0.46
N GLY A 225 -10.23 3.49 1.52
CA GLY A 225 -10.20 2.05 1.77
C GLY A 225 -10.84 1.24 0.65
N PHE A 226 -11.94 1.72 0.06
CA PHE A 226 -12.56 1.06 -1.10
C PHE A 226 -11.63 1.00 -2.32
N PHE A 227 -10.96 2.11 -2.67
CA PHE A 227 -10.03 2.11 -3.79
C PHE A 227 -8.82 1.17 -3.56
N PHE A 228 -8.23 1.20 -2.36
CA PHE A 228 -7.17 0.26 -1.99
C PHE A 228 -7.65 -1.19 -2.00
N LEU A 229 -8.90 -1.45 -1.61
CA LEU A 229 -9.48 -2.79 -1.67
C LEU A 229 -9.55 -3.27 -3.12
N VAL A 230 -10.08 -2.47 -4.04
CA VAL A 230 -10.13 -2.83 -5.46
C VAL A 230 -8.72 -3.06 -6.03
N ALA A 231 -7.75 -2.20 -5.69
CA ALA A 231 -6.35 -2.36 -6.11
C ALA A 231 -5.76 -3.68 -5.61
N SER A 232 -5.96 -4.01 -4.33
CA SER A 232 -5.45 -5.25 -3.75
C SER A 232 -6.09 -6.49 -4.36
N LEU A 233 -7.38 -6.44 -4.72
CA LEU A 233 -8.08 -7.56 -5.36
C LEU A 233 -7.56 -7.82 -6.78
N LEU A 234 -7.16 -6.77 -7.52
CA LEU A 234 -6.46 -6.93 -8.79
C LEU A 234 -5.08 -7.62 -8.59
N LEU A 235 -4.37 -7.28 -7.53
CA LEU A 235 -3.10 -7.94 -7.21
C LEU A 235 -3.31 -9.42 -6.81
N VAL A 236 -4.44 -9.76 -6.16
CA VAL A 236 -4.79 -11.16 -5.86
C VAL A 236 -5.03 -11.96 -7.15
N THR A 237 -5.70 -11.38 -8.16
CA THR A 237 -5.94 -12.08 -9.43
C THR A 237 -4.62 -12.36 -10.16
N GLU A 238 -3.71 -11.39 -10.18
CA GLU A 238 -2.40 -11.54 -10.79
C GLU A 238 -1.55 -12.62 -10.07
N ALA A 239 -1.57 -12.63 -8.73
CA ALA A 239 -0.84 -13.63 -7.94
C ALA A 239 -1.32 -15.07 -8.22
N LYS A 240 -2.62 -15.25 -8.50
CA LYS A 240 -3.22 -16.54 -8.84
C LYS A 240 -2.84 -17.00 -10.23
N GLU A 241 -2.87 -16.11 -11.21
CA GLU A 241 -2.48 -16.40 -12.60
C GLU A 241 -0.99 -16.77 -12.69
N ALA A 242 -0.13 -16.15 -11.89
CA ALA A 242 1.30 -16.48 -11.82
C ALA A 242 1.60 -17.84 -11.15
N GLY A 243 0.63 -18.41 -10.42
CA GLY A 243 0.78 -19.66 -9.68
C GLY A 243 0.13 -20.89 -10.32
N SER A 244 -0.65 -20.72 -11.40
CA SER A 244 -1.33 -21.78 -12.16
C SER A 244 -0.50 -22.29 -13.33
#